data_AF-A0A545W850-F1
#
_entry.id   AF-A0A545W850-F1
#
_cell.length_a   1.000
_cell.length_b   1.000
_cell.length_c   1.000
_cell.angle_alpha   90.00
_cell.angle_beta   90.00
_cell.angle_gamma   90.00
#
_symmetry.space_group_name_H-M   'P 1'
#
loop_
_entity.id
_entity.type
_entity.pdbx_description
1 polymer ?
#
loop_
_entity_poly.entity_id
_entity_poly.type
_entity_poly.pdbx_seq_one_letter_code
_entity_poly.pdbx_strand_id
1 'polypeptide(L)'
;MGTDLGTCIAAIAPVTGIIVGPLTCRECEPYRWDEQRRWIIYRYADARPITKPWQYRGDLFPDNLEAGDVNCRYSAMVTVETKDRCAMLMRNGPSTVEKLFMLNPGLAGDCSNIKYNTPYSLPNMDLASQLRTSLAAQSLPPASASFLAALIDARTPPPPAASLLATAKARLLACDLAAAGDISSSSSSGGGGGGGGGGGILDSAAMASLPADVCSARTEARTLPRDVHVQVVDAENLSISRWEQVEELEAVERGERTRGREIVRVTADEDDERDADSATQHRGGAQTGVATAAAAAPAVMAGKHAVHRLVLQDCKGKTVYAVETKRMERIGIGRTSMGEKMLLRAGTVVARGSVLLTPDKTVFLGGKVDAWHEAWMSGRLARLKAAVGADRPQ
;
A
#
# COMPACT_ATOMS: atom_id res chain seq x y z
N MET A 1 3.15 -28.48 25.58
CA MET A 1 4.28 -28.93 24.74
C MET A 1 4.06 -28.39 23.34
N GLY A 2 5.07 -27.75 22.76
CA GLY A 2 5.15 -27.39 21.34
C GLY A 2 4.57 -26.03 20.96
N THR A 3 5.43 -25.03 20.80
CA THR A 3 5.26 -24.04 19.73
C THR A 3 6.58 -23.90 19.01
N ASP A 4 6.59 -24.42 17.78
CA ASP A 4 7.58 -24.18 16.74
C ASP A 4 7.80 -22.68 16.54
N LEU A 5 9.06 -22.25 16.58
CA LEU A 5 9.48 -20.95 16.08
C LEU A 5 9.90 -21.15 14.62
N GLY A 6 9.09 -20.62 13.70
CA GLY A 6 9.33 -20.65 12.27
C GLY A 6 10.70 -20.08 11.91
N THR A 7 11.48 -20.90 11.21
CA THR A 7 12.77 -20.57 10.62
C THR A 7 12.59 -19.62 9.44
N CYS A 8 13.18 -18.42 9.49
CA CYS A 8 13.36 -17.57 8.31
C CYS A 8 14.75 -17.82 7.70
N ILE A 9 14.80 -18.08 6.39
CA ILE A 9 16.02 -18.32 5.61
C ILE A 9 16.19 -17.19 4.57
N ALA A 10 17.46 -16.93 4.22
CA ALA A 10 18.01 -16.29 3.00
C ALA A 10 18.49 -14.82 3.18
N ALA A 11 19.51 -14.30 2.49
CA ALA A 11 20.62 -14.83 1.68
C ALA A 11 21.69 -13.70 1.61
N ILE A 12 22.98 -14.02 1.50
CA ILE A 12 24.10 -13.06 1.58
C ILE A 12 24.58 -12.68 0.17
N ALA A 13 24.75 -11.39 -0.11
CA ALA A 13 25.52 -10.87 -1.24
C ALA A 13 26.81 -10.20 -0.72
N PRO A 14 28.02 -10.63 -1.11
CA PRO A 14 29.26 -10.18 -0.47
C PRO A 14 29.98 -9.11 -1.31
N VAL A 15 29.77 -7.80 -1.06
CA VAL A 15 30.69 -6.76 -1.57
C VAL A 15 30.90 -5.53 -0.66
N THR A 16 30.07 -5.22 0.35
CA THR A 16 30.13 -3.88 1.02
C THR A 16 30.71 -3.79 2.43
N GLY A 17 31.30 -4.85 3.00
CA GLY A 17 32.06 -4.72 4.26
C GLY A 17 31.26 -4.22 5.47
N ILE A 18 29.96 -4.51 5.53
CA ILE A 18 29.10 -4.30 6.71
C ILE A 18 28.67 -5.68 7.21
N ILE A 19 28.98 -6.00 8.47
CA ILE A 19 28.39 -7.16 9.16
C ILE A 19 27.12 -6.66 9.86
N VAL A 20 25.97 -6.94 9.26
CA VAL A 20 24.70 -6.96 10.01
C VAL A 20 24.59 -8.38 10.57
N GLY A 21 25.06 -8.58 11.79
CA GLY A 21 24.94 -9.87 12.48
C GLY A 21 23.48 -10.14 12.88
N PRO A 22 23.00 -11.38 12.82
CA PRO A 22 21.70 -11.73 13.38
C PRO A 22 21.75 -11.56 14.90
N LEU A 23 21.03 -10.58 15.44
CA LEU A 23 20.66 -10.61 16.85
C LEU A 23 19.50 -11.60 16.96
N THR A 24 19.71 -12.67 17.72
CA THR A 24 18.61 -13.56 18.08
C THR A 24 17.64 -12.75 18.95
N CYS A 25 16.34 -12.90 18.74
CA CYS A 25 15.27 -12.07 19.32
C CYS A 25 15.09 -12.21 20.87
N ARG A 26 16.17 -12.33 21.63
CA ARG A 26 16.24 -12.05 23.08
C ARG A 26 17.16 -10.87 23.43
N GLU A 27 17.85 -10.28 22.45
CA GLU A 27 18.89 -9.26 22.68
C GLU A 27 18.42 -7.81 22.49
N CYS A 28 17.12 -7.59 22.29
CA CYS A 28 16.50 -6.27 22.35
C CYS A 28 15.59 -6.17 23.59
N GLU A 29 16.11 -6.49 24.78
CA GLU A 29 15.47 -6.00 25.99
C GLU A 29 15.87 -4.53 26.21
N PRO A 30 14.90 -3.62 26.43
CA PRO A 30 15.21 -2.24 26.75
C PRO A 30 16.06 -2.21 28.01
N TYR A 31 17.12 -1.39 28.03
CA TYR A 31 17.93 -1.17 29.23
C TYR A 31 17.00 -0.93 30.44
N ARG A 32 16.96 -1.90 31.38
CA ARG A 32 16.20 -1.75 32.62
C ARG A 32 17.05 -1.00 33.63
N TRP A 33 16.45 0.02 34.20
CA TRP A 33 16.92 0.66 35.43
C TRP A 33 16.36 -0.13 36.60
N ASP A 34 17.16 -0.36 37.64
CA ASP A 34 16.59 -0.79 38.92
C ASP A 34 15.88 0.39 39.60
N GLU A 35 15.08 0.11 40.64
CA GLU A 35 14.38 1.13 41.45
C GLU A 35 15.35 2.17 42.08
N GLN A 36 16.67 1.93 41.99
CA GLN A 36 17.75 2.73 42.55
C GLN A 36 18.52 3.52 41.48
N ARG A 37 17.97 3.62 40.25
CA ARG A 37 18.54 4.36 39.12
C ARG A 37 19.95 3.89 38.69
N ARG A 38 20.26 2.60 38.79
CA ARG A 38 21.55 2.03 38.34
C ARG A 38 21.39 1.27 37.03
N TRP A 39 22.45 1.31 36.22
CA TRP A 39 22.56 0.50 35.01
C TRP A 39 22.69 -0.99 35.36
N ILE A 40 21.90 -1.82 34.70
CA ILE A 40 22.10 -3.27 34.68
C ILE A 40 22.85 -3.60 33.40
N ILE A 41 24.16 -3.86 33.52
CA ILE A 41 24.99 -4.29 32.39
C ILE A 41 25.13 -5.80 32.43
N TYR A 42 24.57 -6.49 31.45
CA TYR A 42 24.82 -7.92 31.26
C TYR A 42 26.14 -8.09 30.51
N ARG A 43 27.16 -8.66 31.18
CA ARG A 43 28.36 -9.17 30.51
C ARG A 43 28.14 -10.65 30.20
N TYR A 44 28.18 -11.04 28.93
CA TYR A 44 28.13 -12.45 28.57
C TYR A 44 29.51 -13.09 28.62
N ALA A 45 29.75 -13.79 29.73
CA ALA A 45 29.98 -15.23 29.77
C ALA A 45 29.66 -15.66 31.22
N ASP A 46 28.50 -16.27 31.44
CA ASP A 46 27.99 -16.83 32.71
C ASP A 46 27.60 -15.90 33.89
N ALA A 47 27.30 -14.61 33.68
CA ALA A 47 27.13 -13.68 34.81
C ALA A 47 25.69 -13.47 35.33
N ARG A 48 25.50 -13.61 36.65
CA ARG A 48 24.41 -12.97 37.43
C ARG A 48 24.46 -11.43 37.23
N PRO A 49 23.32 -10.71 37.31
CA PRO A 49 23.30 -9.26 37.12
C PRO A 49 24.19 -8.56 38.16
N ILE A 50 25.09 -7.70 37.70
CA ILE A 50 25.92 -6.84 38.56
C ILE A 50 25.41 -5.41 38.37
N THR A 51 24.84 -4.84 39.44
CA THR A 51 24.51 -3.42 39.50
C THR A 51 25.71 -2.66 40.06
N LYS A 52 26.22 -1.66 39.32
CA LYS A 52 27.27 -0.76 39.81
C LYS A 52 26.68 0.63 40.12
N PRO A 53 26.91 1.18 41.32
CA PRO A 53 26.52 2.55 41.63
C PRO A 53 27.40 3.54 40.86
N TRP A 54 26.79 4.54 40.26
CA TRP A 54 27.50 5.64 39.61
C TRP A 54 27.80 6.71 40.66
N GLN A 55 29.09 6.97 40.91
CA GLN A 55 29.54 8.09 41.74
C GLN A 55 30.12 9.18 40.83
N TYR A 56 29.25 10.04 40.31
CA TYR A 56 29.60 11.40 39.94
C TYR A 56 28.31 12.24 39.95
N ARG A 57 28.27 13.37 40.66
CA ARG A 57 27.15 14.32 40.61
C ARG A 57 27.53 15.41 39.63
N GLY A 58 26.90 15.42 38.47
CA GLY A 58 26.94 16.52 37.50
C GLY A 58 25.60 16.55 36.77
N ASP A 59 24.92 17.68 36.88
CA ASP A 59 23.53 17.91 36.48
C ASP A 59 23.34 17.85 34.95
N LEU A 60 23.24 16.64 34.40
CA LEU A 60 23.04 16.42 32.95
C LEU A 60 21.67 15.87 32.59
N PHE A 61 20.77 15.72 33.55
CA PHE A 61 19.41 15.23 33.32
C PHE A 61 18.39 16.05 34.11
N PRO A 62 17.25 16.44 33.53
CA PRO A 62 16.13 16.94 34.31
C PRO A 62 15.64 15.83 35.25
N ASP A 63 15.22 16.17 36.48
CA ASP A 63 14.91 15.23 37.57
C ASP A 63 13.75 14.24 37.30
N ASN A 64 13.13 14.38 36.14
CA ASN A 64 11.88 13.78 35.72
C ASN A 64 12.02 12.91 34.44
N LEU A 65 13.11 12.15 34.32
CA LEU A 65 13.14 10.97 33.45
C LEU A 65 12.49 9.77 34.15
N GLU A 66 11.45 9.21 33.55
CA GLU A 66 10.75 8.02 34.00
C GLU A 66 11.26 6.75 33.28
N ALA A 67 10.96 5.58 33.86
CA ALA A 67 11.32 4.30 33.28
C ALA A 67 10.57 4.07 31.95
N GLY A 68 11.26 4.23 30.82
CA GLY A 68 10.68 4.11 29.47
C GLY A 68 11.09 5.22 28.50
N ASP A 69 11.70 6.30 29.01
CA ASP A 69 11.95 7.53 28.23
C ASP A 69 13.03 7.42 27.14
N VAL A 70 13.89 6.40 27.20
CA VAL A 70 14.88 6.13 26.14
C VAL A 70 14.78 4.68 25.70
N ASN A 71 13.81 4.40 24.83
CA ASN A 71 13.70 3.11 24.17
C ASN A 71 14.59 3.13 22.91
N CYS A 72 15.83 2.67 23.05
CA CYS A 72 16.81 2.57 21.95
C CYS A 72 16.43 1.43 21.00
N ARG A 73 15.33 1.56 20.25
CA ARG A 73 14.89 0.55 19.28
C ARG A 73 15.89 0.37 18.12
N TYR A 74 16.74 1.37 17.89
CA TYR A 74 17.78 1.36 16.87
C TYR A 74 19.10 1.84 17.46
N SER A 75 20.15 1.06 17.25
CA SER A 75 21.52 1.43 17.58
C SER A 75 22.41 1.37 16.35
N ALA A 76 23.27 2.36 16.17
CA ALA A 76 24.39 2.25 15.25
C ALA A 76 25.71 2.37 16.02
N MET A 77 26.76 1.83 15.42
CA MET A 77 28.11 1.86 15.95
C MET A 77 29.04 2.46 14.89
N VAL A 78 29.99 3.28 15.34
CA VAL A 78 31.11 3.70 14.50
C VAL A 78 32.19 2.63 14.62
N THR A 79 32.50 1.97 13.51
CA THR A 79 33.48 0.86 13.44
C THR A 79 34.84 1.29 12.90
N VAL A 80 34.91 2.45 12.24
CA VAL A 80 36.13 3.00 11.63
C VAL A 80 36.42 4.37 12.17
N GLU A 81 37.70 4.65 12.44
CA GLU A 81 38.14 5.94 12.94
C GLU A 81 38.05 7.02 11.86
N THR A 82 37.03 7.88 11.98
CA THR A 82 36.85 9.07 11.14
C THR A 82 36.94 10.33 12.00
N LYS A 83 37.42 11.43 11.40
CA LYS A 83 37.41 12.76 12.05
C LYS A 83 35.99 13.27 12.29
N ASP A 84 35.04 12.83 11.47
CA ASP A 84 33.62 13.18 11.60
C ASP A 84 32.82 11.95 12.05
N ARG A 85 32.82 11.73 13.37
CA ARG A 85 32.15 10.58 14.00
C ARG A 85 30.63 10.73 14.00
N CYS A 86 30.12 11.97 14.07
CA CYS A 86 28.69 12.23 13.96
C CYS A 86 28.20 11.93 12.55
N ALA A 87 28.88 12.37 11.48
CA ALA A 87 28.44 12.07 10.11
C ALA A 87 28.20 10.57 9.87
N MET A 88 29.01 9.70 10.46
CA MET A 88 28.83 8.25 10.37
C MET A 88 27.55 7.75 11.05
N LEU A 89 27.19 8.29 12.22
CA LEU A 89 25.91 7.98 12.89
C LEU A 89 24.72 8.65 12.21
N MET A 90 24.92 9.88 11.72
CA MET A 90 23.93 10.71 11.02
C MET A 90 23.49 10.09 9.69
N ARG A 91 24.41 9.43 8.95
CA ARG A 91 24.10 8.71 7.70
C ARG A 91 22.98 7.68 7.85
N ASN A 92 22.77 7.14 9.05
CA ASN A 92 21.89 6.00 9.30
C ASN A 92 20.70 6.30 10.22
N GLY A 93 20.44 7.55 10.64
CA GLY A 93 19.34 7.80 11.59
C GLY A 93 18.84 9.24 11.73
N PRO A 94 19.56 10.11 12.47
CA PRO A 94 19.07 11.44 12.81
C PRO A 94 18.97 12.39 11.63
N SER A 95 17.89 13.17 11.58
CA SER A 95 17.77 14.33 10.70
C SER A 95 18.66 15.50 11.15
N THR A 96 18.98 15.59 12.45
CA THR A 96 19.86 16.62 13.00
C THR A 96 20.76 16.08 14.13
N VAL A 97 21.92 16.70 14.31
CA VAL A 97 22.92 16.29 15.32
C VAL A 97 22.40 16.57 16.73
N GLU A 98 21.58 17.61 16.91
CA GLU A 98 20.94 17.94 18.19
C GLU A 98 20.05 16.78 18.67
N LYS A 99 19.34 16.12 17.75
CA LYS A 99 18.50 14.97 18.08
C LYS A 99 19.32 13.75 18.48
N LEU A 100 20.50 13.56 17.88
CA LEU A 100 21.47 12.56 18.31
C LEU A 100 21.94 12.84 19.74
N PHE A 101 22.24 14.09 20.07
CA PHE A 101 22.68 14.47 21.43
C PHE A 101 21.56 14.38 22.46
N MET A 102 20.32 14.73 22.11
CA MET A 102 19.17 14.55 23.00
C MET A 102 18.98 13.08 23.38
N LEU A 103 19.21 12.15 22.45
CA LEU A 103 19.07 10.71 22.69
C LEU A 103 20.30 10.06 23.31
N ASN A 104 21.44 10.75 23.28
CA ASN A 104 22.71 10.31 23.84
C ASN A 104 23.35 11.45 24.64
N PRO A 105 22.75 11.85 25.78
CA PRO A 105 23.23 12.98 26.57
C PRO A 105 24.67 12.81 27.05
N GLY A 106 25.17 11.58 27.17
CA GLY A 106 26.58 11.27 27.46
C GLY A 106 27.58 11.74 26.38
N LEU A 107 27.12 12.20 25.21
CA LEU A 107 27.97 12.84 24.20
C LEU A 107 28.24 14.32 24.52
N ALA A 108 27.45 14.95 25.40
CA ALA A 108 27.61 16.33 25.85
C ALA A 108 27.73 17.37 24.71
N GLY A 109 27.00 17.16 23.60
CA GLY A 109 27.05 18.05 22.44
C GLY A 109 28.32 17.91 21.58
N ASP A 110 29.18 16.93 21.87
CA ASP A 110 30.46 16.75 21.19
C ASP A 110 30.57 15.35 20.56
N CYS A 111 30.73 15.34 19.24
CA CYS A 111 30.94 14.15 18.43
C CYS A 111 32.25 13.41 18.76
N SER A 112 33.22 14.10 19.35
CA SER A 112 34.51 13.52 19.75
C SER A 112 34.35 12.47 20.85
N ASN A 113 33.26 12.55 21.63
CA ASN A 113 32.93 11.60 22.69
C ASN A 113 32.30 10.29 22.18
N ILE A 114 32.05 10.19 20.87
CA ILE A 114 31.59 8.94 20.24
C ILE A 114 32.74 7.93 20.29
N LYS A 115 32.53 6.83 21.00
CA LYS A 115 33.46 5.72 21.18
C LYS A 115 33.21 4.66 20.11
N TYR A 116 34.28 4.02 19.66
CA TYR A 116 34.19 2.92 18.71
C TYR A 116 33.49 1.72 19.31
N ASN A 117 32.77 0.98 18.46
CA ASN A 117 32.05 -0.25 18.85
C ASN A 117 31.11 -0.05 20.05
N THR A 118 30.67 1.19 20.28
CA THR A 118 29.70 1.54 21.31
C THR A 118 28.37 1.82 20.62
N PRO A 119 27.29 1.12 20.99
CA PRO A 119 25.98 1.37 20.41
C PRO A 119 25.46 2.73 20.90
N TYR A 120 25.10 3.59 19.95
CA TYR A 120 24.43 4.85 20.23
C TYR A 120 22.97 4.77 19.82
N SER A 121 22.10 5.30 20.68
CA SER A 121 20.67 5.44 20.41
C SER A 121 20.49 6.33 19.20
N LEU A 122 20.04 5.78 18.08
CA LEU A 122 19.62 6.64 16.99
C LEU A 122 18.15 7.02 17.22
N PRO A 123 17.74 8.25 16.88
CA PRO A 123 16.32 8.50 16.72
C PRO A 123 15.85 7.47 15.71
N ASN A 124 14.73 6.81 16.04
CA ASN A 124 14.02 5.94 15.12
C ASN A 124 14.12 6.60 13.74
N MET A 125 14.77 5.92 12.77
CA MET A 125 14.76 6.40 11.38
C MET A 125 13.33 6.82 11.11
N ASP A 126 13.11 8.01 10.53
CA ASP A 126 11.73 8.48 10.32
C ASP A 126 10.99 7.40 9.54
N LEU A 127 10.24 6.58 10.27
CA LEU A 127 9.65 5.35 9.75
C LEU A 127 8.63 5.73 8.71
N ALA A 128 8.02 6.92 8.86
CA ALA A 128 7.21 7.54 7.83
C ALA A 128 8.01 7.80 6.56
N SER A 129 9.20 8.40 6.63
CA SER A 129 10.09 8.55 5.46
C SER A 129 10.47 7.22 4.83
N GLN A 130 10.85 6.20 5.62
CA GLN A 130 11.16 4.86 5.07
C GLN A 130 9.95 4.24 4.36
N LEU A 131 8.75 4.38 4.93
CA LEU A 131 7.52 3.91 4.30
C LEU A 131 7.23 4.70 3.02
N ARG A 132 7.38 6.03 3.01
CA ARG A 132 7.21 6.87 1.80
C ARG A 132 8.15 6.43 0.68
N THR A 133 9.45 6.29 0.96
CA THR A 133 10.42 5.82 -0.04
C THR A 133 10.05 4.43 -0.57
N SER A 134 9.63 3.52 0.31
CA SER A 134 9.24 2.16 -0.06
C SER A 134 7.95 2.11 -0.91
N LEU A 135 7.00 3.02 -0.65
CA LEU A 135 5.77 3.16 -1.43
C LEU A 135 6.05 3.82 -2.80
N ALA A 136 6.88 4.85 -2.82
CA ALA A 136 7.29 5.55 -4.04
C ALA A 136 8.08 4.63 -4.99
N ALA A 137 8.93 3.75 -4.45
CA ALA A 137 9.64 2.73 -5.23
C ALA A 137 8.71 1.74 -5.96
N GLN A 138 7.47 1.57 -5.46
CA GLN A 138 6.42 0.78 -6.10
C GLN A 138 5.50 1.61 -7.01
N SER A 139 5.86 2.88 -7.26
CA SER A 139 5.09 3.83 -8.07
C SER A 139 3.66 4.08 -7.56
N LEU A 140 3.42 3.85 -6.27
CA LEU A 140 2.12 4.11 -5.65
C LEU A 140 1.86 5.63 -5.52
N PRO A 141 0.60 6.05 -5.41
CA PRO A 141 0.27 7.44 -5.08
C PRO A 141 0.99 7.89 -3.81
N PRO A 142 1.50 9.13 -3.75
CA PRO A 142 2.20 9.64 -2.59
C PRO A 142 1.26 9.68 -1.37
N ALA A 143 1.70 9.05 -0.28
CA ALA A 143 0.96 9.00 0.97
C ALA A 143 1.17 10.27 1.79
N SER A 144 0.11 10.76 2.44
CA SER A 144 0.21 11.95 3.29
C SER A 144 1.04 11.68 4.55
N ALA A 145 1.61 12.75 5.12
CA ALA A 145 2.38 12.67 6.35
C ALA A 145 1.56 12.25 7.56
N SER A 146 0.37 12.84 7.70
CA SER A 146 -0.56 12.55 8.79
C SER A 146 -1.05 11.10 8.73
N PHE A 147 -1.32 10.56 7.55
CA PHE A 147 -1.72 9.17 7.38
C PHE A 147 -0.65 8.20 7.86
N LEU A 148 0.60 8.40 7.46
CA LEU A 148 1.70 7.52 7.87
C LEU A 148 2.01 7.64 9.36
N ALA A 149 1.99 8.86 9.92
CA ALA A 149 2.15 9.07 11.35
C ALA A 149 1.05 8.35 12.14
N ALA A 150 -0.22 8.56 11.78
CA ALA A 150 -1.35 7.88 12.40
C ALA A 150 -1.26 6.34 12.29
N LEU A 151 -0.75 5.83 11.16
CA LEU A 151 -0.57 4.38 10.98
C LEU A 151 0.53 3.82 11.89
N ILE A 152 1.63 4.57 12.10
CA ILE A 152 2.74 4.18 12.98
C ILE A 152 2.30 4.24 14.44
N ASP A 153 1.58 5.29 14.83
CA ASP A 153 1.17 5.55 16.21
C ASP A 153 -0.08 4.75 16.63
N ALA A 154 -0.73 4.06 15.70
CA ALA A 154 -1.93 3.26 15.97
C ALA A 154 -1.71 2.14 17.01
N ARG A 155 -0.46 1.70 17.26
CA ARG A 155 -0.13 0.69 18.26
C ARG A 155 1.19 1.01 18.96
N THR A 156 1.26 0.71 20.26
CA THR A 156 2.48 0.84 21.06
C THR A 156 2.82 -0.52 21.69
N PRO A 157 3.93 -1.16 21.30
CA PRO A 157 4.92 -0.71 20.30
C PRO A 157 4.40 -0.79 18.85
N PRO A 158 4.98 0.01 17.91
CA PRO A 158 4.61 -0.03 16.51
C PRO A 158 4.84 -1.44 15.90
N PRO A 159 3.96 -1.90 14.99
CA PRO A 159 4.16 -3.14 14.25
C PRO A 159 5.47 -3.17 13.45
N PRO A 160 5.92 -4.35 12.99
CA PRO A 160 7.05 -4.45 12.07
C PRO A 160 6.86 -3.61 10.82
N ALA A 161 7.94 -3.04 10.29
CA ALA A 161 7.91 -2.15 9.12
C ALA A 161 7.25 -2.79 7.88
N ALA A 162 7.45 -4.10 7.67
CA ALA A 162 6.80 -4.84 6.58
C ALA A 162 5.27 -4.84 6.71
N SER A 163 4.74 -5.02 7.93
CA SER A 163 3.30 -4.99 8.20
C SER A 163 2.71 -3.59 8.02
N LEU A 164 3.45 -2.56 8.43
CA LEU A 164 3.07 -1.15 8.20
C LEU A 164 3.05 -0.83 6.71
N LEU A 165 4.07 -1.25 5.95
CA LEU A 165 4.14 -1.05 4.50
C LEU A 165 2.98 -1.75 3.77
N ALA A 166 2.70 -3.00 4.12
CA ALA A 166 1.58 -3.75 3.55
C ALA A 166 0.24 -3.07 3.85
N THR A 167 0.04 -2.60 5.07
CA THR A 167 -1.18 -1.88 5.47
C THR A 167 -1.31 -0.54 4.76
N ALA A 168 -0.21 0.23 4.66
CA ALA A 168 -0.19 1.50 3.93
C ALA A 168 -0.54 1.30 2.45
N LYS A 169 0.08 0.31 1.81
CA LYS A 169 -0.20 -0.06 0.41
C LYS A 169 -1.66 -0.46 0.22
N ALA A 170 -2.20 -1.33 1.06
CA ALA A 170 -3.59 -1.77 0.96
C ALA A 170 -4.57 -0.59 1.05
N ARG A 171 -4.35 0.33 1.99
CA ARG A 171 -5.19 1.52 2.17
C ARG A 171 -5.08 2.50 1.00
N LEU A 172 -3.88 2.71 0.45
CA LEU A 172 -3.69 3.55 -0.74
C LEU A 172 -4.39 2.98 -1.98
N LEU A 173 -4.35 1.66 -2.14
CA LEU A 173 -5.00 0.98 -3.26
C LEU A 173 -6.53 0.91 -3.12
N ALA A 174 -7.05 0.98 -1.89
CA ALA A 174 -8.49 0.98 -1.61
C ALA A 174 -9.13 2.38 -1.50
N CYS A 175 -8.34 3.45 -1.37
CA CYS A 175 -8.87 4.81 -1.21
C CYS A 175 -9.40 5.40 -2.53
N ASP A 176 -10.28 6.38 -2.45
CA ASP A 176 -10.69 7.21 -3.58
C ASP A 176 -9.64 8.32 -3.83
N LEU A 177 -9.09 8.40 -5.04
CA LEU A 177 -8.10 9.43 -5.40
C LEU A 177 -8.68 10.85 -5.37
N ALA A 178 -9.97 11.03 -5.66
CA ALA A 178 -10.60 12.33 -5.78
C ALA A 178 -11.04 12.90 -4.41
N ALA A 179 -11.26 12.03 -3.42
CA ALA A 179 -11.70 12.41 -2.07
C ALA A 179 -10.73 13.38 -1.37
N ALA A 180 -9.47 13.42 -1.79
CA ALA A 180 -8.45 14.29 -1.20
C ALA A 180 -8.42 15.70 -1.82
N GLY A 181 -9.17 15.97 -2.89
CA GLY A 181 -9.22 17.26 -3.58
C GLY A 181 -10.20 18.28 -2.98
N ASP A 182 -11.17 17.86 -2.17
CA ASP A 182 -12.30 18.70 -1.74
C ASP A 182 -12.08 19.42 -0.39
N ILE A 183 -10.84 19.49 0.09
CA ILE A 183 -10.50 20.10 1.39
C ILE A 183 -10.65 21.63 1.36
N SER A 184 -10.75 22.26 0.18
CA SER A 184 -10.85 23.72 0.04
C SER A 184 -12.26 24.29 0.30
N SER A 185 -13.29 23.45 0.46
CA SER A 185 -14.69 23.90 0.57
C SER A 185 -15.33 23.73 1.95
N SER A 186 -14.69 23.02 2.89
CA SER A 186 -15.26 22.71 4.23
C SER A 186 -14.73 23.56 5.40
N SER A 187 -14.04 24.68 5.12
CA SER A 187 -13.52 25.59 6.15
C SER A 187 -14.53 26.65 6.65
N SER A 188 -15.83 26.54 6.33
CA SER A 188 -16.84 27.51 6.79
C SER A 188 -18.22 26.90 7.08
N SER A 189 -18.33 26.12 8.16
CA SER A 189 -19.52 26.22 9.02
C SER A 189 -19.16 25.76 10.43
N GLY A 190 -19.13 26.74 11.34
CA GLY A 190 -18.88 26.52 12.76
C GLY A 190 -19.96 25.63 13.37
N GLY A 191 -19.52 24.62 14.12
CA GLY A 191 -20.36 23.77 14.94
C GLY A 191 -19.47 22.76 15.65
N GLY A 192 -19.03 23.09 16.86
CA GLY A 192 -17.97 22.41 17.59
C GLY A 192 -18.28 20.97 18.03
N GLY A 193 -17.18 20.24 18.32
CA GLY A 193 -17.19 19.05 19.18
C GLY A 193 -16.49 17.82 18.60
N GLY A 194 -15.18 17.69 18.88
CA GLY A 194 -14.41 16.44 18.73
C GLY A 194 -13.95 16.15 17.29
N GLY A 195 -12.73 16.45 16.88
CA GLY A 195 -11.50 15.95 17.51
C GLY A 195 -10.96 14.73 16.74
N GLY A 196 -10.82 14.86 15.42
CA GLY A 196 -10.28 13.85 14.54
C GLY A 196 -9.92 14.49 13.22
N GLY A 197 -8.82 15.26 13.20
CA GLY A 197 -8.22 15.82 11.98
C GLY A 197 -7.76 14.69 11.08
N GLY A 198 -8.69 14.04 10.40
CA GLY A 198 -8.46 12.99 9.42
C GLY A 198 -7.84 13.60 8.18
N GLY A 199 -6.57 13.99 8.26
CA GLY A 199 -5.79 14.34 7.08
C GLY A 199 -5.90 13.18 6.09
N GLY A 200 -6.26 13.50 4.84
CA GLY A 200 -6.51 12.48 3.82
C GLY A 200 -5.35 11.50 3.66
N ILE A 201 -5.63 10.29 3.16
CA ILE A 201 -4.63 9.23 2.98
C ILE A 201 -3.51 9.65 2.00
N LEU A 202 -3.84 10.53 1.05
CA LEU A 202 -3.00 10.94 -0.08
C LEU A 202 -2.42 12.33 0.12
N ASP A 203 -1.22 12.54 -0.39
CA ASP A 203 -0.64 13.87 -0.60
C ASP A 203 -1.02 14.37 -2.00
N SER A 204 -2.25 14.88 -2.15
CA SER A 204 -2.77 15.36 -3.44
C SER A 204 -1.95 16.49 -4.05
N ALA A 205 -1.26 17.28 -3.23
CA ALA A 205 -0.41 18.37 -3.72
C ALA A 205 0.83 17.85 -4.47
N ALA A 206 1.32 16.67 -4.10
CA ALA A 206 2.42 15.99 -4.78
C ALA A 206 1.97 15.20 -6.03
N MET A 207 0.66 15.05 -6.26
CA MET A 207 0.13 14.31 -7.41
C MET A 207 -0.03 15.20 -8.64
N ALA A 208 0.40 14.71 -9.80
CA ALA A 208 0.05 15.34 -11.06
C ALA A 208 -1.41 15.04 -11.42
N SER A 209 -2.10 16.04 -11.96
CA SER A 209 -3.47 15.90 -12.48
C SER A 209 -3.47 15.84 -14.01
N LEU A 210 -4.56 15.33 -14.58
CA LEU A 210 -4.78 15.38 -16.02
C LEU A 210 -4.85 16.85 -16.51
N PRO A 211 -4.40 17.13 -17.75
CA PRO A 211 -4.50 18.47 -18.34
C PRO A 211 -5.93 19.00 -18.40
N ALA A 212 -6.11 20.32 -18.28
CA ALA A 212 -7.43 20.99 -18.28
C ALA A 212 -8.27 20.72 -19.55
N ASP A 213 -7.61 20.46 -20.67
CA ASP A 213 -8.18 20.21 -21.99
C ASP A 213 -8.19 18.73 -22.38
N VAL A 214 -7.89 17.80 -21.46
CA VAL A 214 -7.76 16.35 -21.77
C VAL A 214 -9.01 15.75 -22.45
N CYS A 215 -10.20 16.27 -22.16
CA CYS A 215 -11.48 15.82 -22.73
C CYS A 215 -11.85 16.54 -24.04
N SER A 216 -11.03 17.47 -24.51
CA SER A 216 -11.31 18.24 -25.73
C SER A 216 -11.23 17.36 -26.96
N ALA A 217 -12.36 17.19 -27.66
CA ALA A 217 -12.42 16.50 -28.93
C ALA A 217 -11.62 17.21 -30.05
N ARG A 218 -11.32 18.50 -29.88
CA ARG A 218 -10.56 19.31 -30.85
C ARG A 218 -9.05 19.03 -30.80
N THR A 219 -8.55 18.44 -29.72
CA THR A 219 -7.14 18.10 -29.59
C THR A 219 -6.83 16.89 -30.46
N GLU A 220 -6.08 17.09 -31.55
CA GLU A 220 -5.76 16.02 -32.50
C GLU A 220 -4.99 14.89 -31.82
N ALA A 221 -3.81 15.20 -31.26
CA ALA A 221 -3.03 14.33 -30.42
C ALA A 221 -2.06 15.16 -29.57
N ARG A 222 -1.83 14.72 -28.34
CA ARG A 222 -0.80 15.26 -27.44
C ARG A 222 -0.32 14.15 -26.51
N THR A 223 0.82 14.35 -25.87
CA THR A 223 1.32 13.44 -24.85
C THR A 223 1.13 14.01 -23.45
N LEU A 224 1.00 13.14 -22.45
CA LEU A 224 1.04 13.53 -21.05
C LEU A 224 2.48 13.96 -20.68
N PRO A 225 2.68 15.15 -20.08
CA PRO A 225 4.02 15.65 -19.78
C PRO A 225 4.66 15.00 -18.55
N ARG A 226 3.86 14.35 -17.70
CA ARG A 226 4.27 13.73 -16.43
C ARG A 226 3.48 12.44 -16.22
N ASP A 227 3.97 11.63 -15.30
CA ASP A 227 3.23 10.47 -14.79
C ASP A 227 1.99 10.95 -14.03
N VAL A 228 0.83 10.34 -14.32
CA VAL A 228 -0.46 10.68 -13.71
C VAL A 228 -1.10 9.43 -13.13
N HIS A 229 -1.35 9.43 -11.83
CA HIS A 229 -2.16 8.41 -11.17
C HIS A 229 -3.64 8.66 -11.44
N VAL A 230 -4.31 7.61 -11.87
CA VAL A 230 -5.75 7.61 -12.12
C VAL A 230 -6.39 6.38 -11.50
N GLN A 231 -7.71 6.41 -11.40
CA GLN A 231 -8.51 5.27 -10.98
C GLN A 231 -9.61 4.96 -11.98
N VAL A 232 -9.98 3.68 -12.09
CA VAL A 232 -11.07 3.24 -12.97
C VAL A 232 -12.42 3.55 -12.33
N VAL A 233 -13.27 4.29 -13.02
CA VAL A 233 -14.65 4.62 -12.60
C VAL A 233 -15.68 3.77 -13.33
N ASP A 234 -15.41 3.43 -14.60
CA ASP A 234 -16.30 2.62 -15.43
C ASP A 234 -15.49 1.80 -16.45
N ALA A 235 -16.08 0.73 -16.95
CA ALA A 235 -15.52 -0.14 -17.98
C ALA A 235 -16.61 -0.66 -18.92
N GLU A 236 -16.42 -0.50 -20.22
CA GLU A 236 -17.32 -0.98 -21.26
C GLU A 236 -16.58 -1.88 -22.25
N ASN A 237 -17.25 -2.94 -22.71
CA ASN A 237 -16.80 -3.73 -23.84
C ASN A 237 -17.38 -3.13 -25.12
N LEU A 238 -16.53 -2.67 -26.03
CA LEU A 238 -16.92 -2.07 -27.30
C LEU A 238 -17.07 -3.10 -28.42
N SER A 239 -16.65 -4.35 -28.19
CA SER A 239 -16.69 -5.41 -29.21
C SER A 239 -18.02 -6.15 -29.30
N ILE A 240 -18.93 -5.92 -28.36
CA ILE A 240 -20.29 -6.48 -28.34
C ILE A 240 -21.28 -5.35 -28.17
N SER A 241 -22.45 -5.48 -28.79
CA SER A 241 -23.46 -4.42 -28.72
C SER A 241 -23.97 -4.26 -27.28
N ARG A 242 -24.45 -3.06 -26.93
CA ARG A 242 -25.09 -2.85 -25.62
C ARG A 242 -26.31 -3.75 -25.43
N TRP A 243 -27.05 -4.00 -26.51
CA TRP A 243 -28.22 -4.88 -26.48
C TRP A 243 -27.84 -6.32 -26.16
N GLU A 244 -26.83 -6.87 -26.84
CA GLU A 244 -26.30 -8.21 -26.59
C GLU A 244 -25.78 -8.36 -25.14
N GLN A 245 -25.14 -7.31 -24.60
CA GLN A 245 -24.75 -7.27 -23.19
C GLN A 245 -25.95 -7.30 -22.23
N VAL A 246 -27.05 -6.63 -22.59
CA VAL A 246 -28.29 -6.65 -21.80
C VAL A 246 -28.91 -8.04 -21.84
N GLU A 247 -29.05 -8.63 -23.02
CA GLU A 247 -29.63 -9.96 -23.21
C GLU A 247 -28.84 -11.03 -22.42
N GLU A 248 -27.51 -10.99 -22.45
CA GLU A 248 -26.66 -11.92 -21.69
C GLU A 248 -26.86 -11.78 -20.17
N LEU A 249 -26.90 -10.54 -19.66
CA LEU A 249 -27.13 -10.29 -18.24
C LEU A 249 -28.54 -10.71 -17.80
N GLU A 250 -29.57 -10.46 -18.61
CA GLU A 250 -30.93 -10.93 -18.35
C GLU A 250 -31.06 -12.45 -18.42
N ALA A 251 -30.33 -13.10 -19.33
CA ALA A 251 -30.28 -14.57 -19.39
C ALA A 251 -29.66 -15.14 -18.10
N VAL A 252 -28.60 -14.52 -17.58
CA VAL A 252 -28.02 -14.89 -16.28
C VAL A 252 -29.01 -14.69 -15.13
N GLU A 253 -29.73 -13.57 -15.08
CA GLU A 253 -30.78 -13.32 -14.06
C GLU A 253 -31.92 -14.34 -14.13
N ARG A 254 -32.27 -14.81 -15.34
CA ARG A 254 -33.26 -15.88 -15.55
C ARG A 254 -32.73 -17.29 -15.31
N GLY A 255 -31.44 -17.46 -14.98
CA GLY A 255 -30.80 -18.76 -14.82
C GLY A 255 -30.58 -19.53 -16.13
N GLU A 256 -30.69 -18.86 -17.27
CA GLU A 256 -30.46 -19.42 -18.60
C GLU A 256 -29.00 -19.17 -19.00
N ARG A 257 -28.09 -20.07 -18.60
CA ARG A 257 -26.71 -20.02 -19.10
C ARG A 257 -26.59 -20.89 -20.33
N THR A 258 -26.29 -20.28 -21.47
CA THR A 258 -25.95 -21.04 -22.69
C THR A 258 -24.50 -21.51 -22.60
N ARG A 259 -24.27 -22.83 -22.49
CA ARG A 259 -22.93 -23.42 -22.62
C ARG A 259 -22.78 -23.97 -24.04
N GLY A 260 -22.32 -23.14 -24.96
CA GLY A 260 -22.23 -23.49 -26.39
C GLY A 260 -23.57 -23.32 -27.11
N ARG A 261 -24.04 -24.34 -27.84
CA ARG A 261 -25.36 -24.35 -28.50
C ARG A 261 -26.50 -24.84 -27.60
N GLU A 262 -26.17 -25.22 -26.36
CA GLU A 262 -27.12 -25.79 -25.42
C GLU A 262 -27.50 -24.76 -24.34
N ILE A 263 -28.81 -24.61 -24.12
CA ILE A 263 -29.35 -23.80 -23.03
C ILE A 263 -29.39 -24.68 -21.78
N VAL A 264 -28.45 -24.47 -20.86
CA VAL A 264 -28.47 -25.13 -19.55
C VAL A 264 -29.29 -24.25 -18.61
N ARG A 265 -30.47 -24.74 -18.22
CA ARG A 265 -31.25 -24.12 -17.14
C ARG A 265 -30.58 -24.51 -15.83
N VAL A 266 -30.06 -23.52 -15.11
CA VAL A 266 -29.55 -23.73 -13.76
C VAL A 266 -30.77 -23.75 -12.83
N THR A 267 -31.25 -24.94 -12.46
CA THR A 267 -32.18 -25.09 -11.34
C THR A 267 -31.42 -24.78 -10.05
N ALA A 268 -32.02 -23.99 -9.15
CA ALA A 268 -31.38 -23.51 -7.92
C ALA A 268 -31.36 -24.53 -6.77
N ASP A 269 -31.61 -25.81 -7.07
CA ASP A 269 -31.62 -26.90 -6.10
C ASP A 269 -30.50 -27.89 -6.46
N GLU A 270 -29.78 -28.34 -5.42
CA GLU A 270 -28.72 -29.37 -5.39
C GLU A 270 -27.26 -28.87 -5.40
N ASP A 271 -26.85 -28.26 -4.28
CA ASP A 271 -25.46 -28.27 -3.78
C ASP A 271 -25.44 -28.75 -2.31
N ASP A 272 -26.25 -29.77 -1.98
CA ASP A 272 -26.19 -30.49 -0.71
C ASP A 272 -26.15 -32.01 -0.94
N GLU A 273 -25.02 -32.60 -0.56
CA GLU A 273 -24.78 -34.01 -0.19
C GLU A 273 -25.21 -35.14 -1.16
N ARG A 274 -24.21 -35.71 -1.85
CA ARG A 274 -24.04 -37.18 -1.90
C ARG A 274 -22.66 -37.62 -2.39
N ASP A 275 -21.86 -38.11 -1.44
CA ASP A 275 -20.85 -39.15 -1.62
C ASP A 275 -21.49 -40.43 -2.18
N ALA A 276 -20.86 -41.05 -3.19
CA ALA A 276 -20.60 -42.50 -3.29
C ALA A 276 -19.96 -42.89 -4.64
N ASP A 277 -18.72 -43.39 -4.53
CA ASP A 277 -18.12 -44.52 -5.25
C ASP A 277 -18.10 -44.59 -6.78
N SER A 278 -16.91 -44.31 -7.37
CA SER A 278 -16.21 -45.31 -8.20
C SER A 278 -14.72 -44.95 -8.42
N ALA A 279 -13.86 -45.92 -8.07
CA ALA A 279 -12.40 -45.96 -8.20
C ALA A 279 -11.89 -45.76 -9.66
N THR A 280 -10.64 -45.36 -9.98
CA THR A 280 -9.36 -45.96 -9.56
C THR A 280 -8.16 -45.09 -9.99
N GLN A 281 -7.15 -44.96 -9.09
CA GLN A 281 -5.70 -44.75 -9.30
C GLN A 281 -5.15 -43.54 -10.10
N HIS A 282 -4.59 -42.55 -9.38
CA HIS A 282 -3.13 -42.30 -9.40
C HIS A 282 -2.66 -41.50 -8.17
N ARG A 283 -1.55 -41.97 -7.59
CA ARG A 283 -0.85 -41.43 -6.42
C ARG A 283 -0.15 -40.09 -6.69
N GLY A 284 -0.26 -39.17 -5.72
CA GLY A 284 0.91 -38.50 -5.12
C GLY A 284 0.99 -36.98 -5.24
N GLY A 285 0.94 -36.29 -4.09
CA GLY A 285 1.53 -34.95 -3.93
C GLY A 285 0.67 -33.96 -3.15
N ALA A 286 0.91 -33.87 -1.84
CA ALA A 286 0.30 -32.90 -0.94
C ALA A 286 0.71 -31.45 -1.25
N GLN A 287 -0.27 -30.54 -1.34
CA GLN A 287 -0.07 -29.11 -1.05
C GLN A 287 -1.38 -28.51 -0.52
N THR A 288 -1.36 -28.24 0.78
CA THR A 288 -2.29 -27.36 1.49
C THR A 288 -2.08 -25.92 1.03
N GLY A 289 -3.07 -25.36 0.35
CA GLY A 289 -3.14 -23.94 0.01
C GLY A 289 -4.59 -23.52 -0.02
N VAL A 290 -5.07 -22.97 1.11
CA VAL A 290 -6.38 -22.35 1.23
C VAL A 290 -6.40 -21.09 0.36
N ALA A 291 -6.82 -21.24 -0.88
CA ALA A 291 -7.30 -20.13 -1.69
C ALA A 291 -8.80 -20.01 -1.40
N THR A 292 -9.17 -18.98 -0.64
CA THR A 292 -10.55 -18.51 -0.60
C THR A 292 -10.96 -18.16 -2.03
N ALA A 293 -11.75 -19.04 -2.64
CA ALA A 293 -12.45 -18.78 -3.88
C ALA A 293 -13.44 -17.65 -3.61
N ALA A 294 -13.00 -16.41 -3.83
CA ALA A 294 -13.93 -15.31 -4.02
C ALA A 294 -14.79 -15.71 -5.23
N ALA A 295 -16.10 -15.82 -5.00
CA ALA A 295 -17.10 -16.13 -6.02
C ALA A 295 -16.84 -15.29 -7.27
N ALA A 296 -16.28 -15.92 -8.30
CA ALA A 296 -16.01 -15.27 -9.56
C ALA A 296 -17.36 -14.94 -10.20
N ALA A 297 -17.74 -13.66 -10.15
CA ALA A 297 -18.86 -13.16 -10.94
C ALA A 297 -18.67 -13.61 -12.40
N PRO A 298 -19.76 -13.92 -13.13
CA PRO A 298 -19.65 -14.43 -14.49
C PRO A 298 -18.92 -13.41 -15.35
N ALA A 299 -17.66 -13.70 -15.65
CA ALA A 299 -16.90 -12.94 -16.62
C ALA A 299 -17.55 -13.24 -17.97
N VAL A 300 -18.35 -12.29 -18.45
CA VAL A 300 -18.80 -12.19 -19.84
C VAL A 300 -17.62 -12.62 -20.71
N MET A 301 -17.76 -13.71 -21.46
CA MET A 301 -16.69 -14.26 -22.30
C MET A 301 -16.45 -13.35 -23.50
N ALA A 302 -15.98 -12.13 -23.22
CA ALA A 302 -15.39 -11.25 -24.18
C ALA A 302 -14.25 -12.03 -24.85
N GLY A 303 -14.39 -12.27 -26.16
CA GLY A 303 -13.40 -13.00 -26.93
C GLY A 303 -12.00 -12.43 -26.70
N LYS A 304 -10.96 -13.23 -26.98
CA LYS A 304 -9.55 -12.85 -26.76
C LYS A 304 -9.15 -11.51 -27.41
N HIS A 305 -9.97 -10.99 -28.34
CA HIS A 305 -9.79 -9.77 -29.11
C HIS A 305 -10.76 -8.62 -28.76
N ALA A 306 -11.47 -8.69 -27.64
CA ALA A 306 -12.39 -7.62 -27.25
C ALA A 306 -11.65 -6.31 -26.92
N VAL A 307 -12.13 -5.19 -27.45
CA VAL A 307 -11.63 -3.84 -27.19
C VAL A 307 -12.49 -3.21 -26.10
N HIS A 308 -11.85 -2.67 -25.07
CA HIS A 308 -12.54 -2.04 -23.97
C HIS A 308 -12.31 -0.53 -23.93
N ARG A 309 -13.32 0.16 -23.42
CA ARG A 309 -13.25 1.56 -23.02
C ARG A 309 -13.31 1.65 -21.51
N LEU A 310 -12.43 2.43 -20.91
CA LEU A 310 -12.47 2.77 -19.49
C LEU A 310 -12.88 4.23 -19.33
N VAL A 311 -13.51 4.56 -18.21
CA VAL A 311 -13.58 5.92 -17.69
C VAL A 311 -12.56 6.02 -16.56
N LEU A 312 -11.56 6.87 -16.73
CA LEU A 312 -10.49 7.09 -15.75
C LEU A 312 -10.72 8.42 -15.03
N GLN A 313 -10.41 8.48 -13.74
CA GLN A 313 -10.50 9.69 -12.93
C GLN A 313 -9.17 9.99 -12.24
N ASP A 314 -8.73 11.25 -12.25
CA ASP A 314 -7.53 11.71 -11.54
C ASP A 314 -7.81 12.16 -10.10
N CYS A 315 -6.77 12.60 -9.39
CA CYS A 315 -6.87 13.10 -8.01
C CYS A 315 -7.69 14.38 -7.83
N LYS A 316 -8.07 15.07 -8.92
CA LYS A 316 -8.95 16.25 -8.90
C LYS A 316 -10.38 15.92 -9.28
N GLY A 317 -10.71 14.63 -9.34
CA GLY A 317 -12.03 14.16 -9.75
C GLY A 317 -12.29 14.27 -11.25
N LYS A 318 -11.28 14.66 -12.04
CA LYS A 318 -11.45 14.85 -13.47
C LYS A 318 -11.53 13.52 -14.20
N THR A 319 -12.59 13.33 -14.97
CA THR A 319 -12.81 12.10 -15.74
C THR A 319 -12.37 12.24 -17.20
N VAL A 320 -11.87 11.15 -17.78
CA VAL A 320 -11.50 11.05 -19.19
C VAL A 320 -11.80 9.64 -19.70
N TYR A 321 -12.21 9.52 -20.96
CA TYR A 321 -12.30 8.22 -21.61
C TYR A 321 -10.90 7.69 -21.92
N ALA A 322 -10.73 6.39 -21.84
CA ALA A 322 -9.52 5.71 -22.24
C ALA A 322 -9.87 4.49 -23.07
N VAL A 323 -9.14 4.26 -24.16
CA VAL A 323 -9.39 3.16 -25.09
C VAL A 323 -8.14 2.31 -25.19
N GLU A 324 -8.33 1.00 -25.05
CA GLU A 324 -7.31 -0.01 -25.25
C GLU A 324 -6.88 -0.08 -26.73
N THR A 325 -5.72 0.49 -27.07
CA THR A 325 -5.22 0.46 -28.46
C THR A 325 -4.35 -0.75 -28.76
N LYS A 326 -3.76 -1.34 -27.72
CA LYS A 326 -3.03 -2.61 -27.75
C LYS A 326 -3.56 -3.49 -26.64
N ARG A 327 -3.57 -4.80 -26.86
CA ARG A 327 -4.15 -5.75 -25.91
C ARG A 327 -3.50 -5.67 -24.53
N MET A 328 -4.33 -5.56 -23.50
CA MET A 328 -3.97 -5.57 -22.08
C MET A 328 -4.88 -6.57 -21.36
N GLU A 329 -4.34 -7.72 -20.97
CA GLU A 329 -5.13 -8.86 -20.43
C GLU A 329 -5.93 -8.52 -19.16
N ARG A 330 -5.47 -7.51 -18.43
CA ARG A 330 -6.05 -7.00 -17.18
C ARG A 330 -7.26 -6.09 -17.41
N ILE A 331 -7.48 -5.61 -18.64
CA ILE A 331 -8.66 -4.85 -18.99
C ILE A 331 -9.78 -5.81 -19.40
N GLY A 332 -10.92 -5.73 -18.71
CA GLY A 332 -12.10 -6.48 -19.07
C GLY A 332 -13.21 -6.40 -18.04
N ILE A 333 -14.42 -6.69 -18.51
CA ILE A 333 -15.59 -6.82 -17.65
C ILE A 333 -15.39 -7.99 -16.66
N GLY A 334 -15.58 -7.72 -15.37
CA GLY A 334 -15.34 -8.70 -14.30
C GLY A 334 -13.86 -8.95 -13.99
N ARG A 335 -12.93 -8.35 -14.77
CA ARG A 335 -11.48 -8.39 -14.50
C ARG A 335 -10.99 -7.09 -13.91
N THR A 336 -11.39 -5.98 -14.50
CA THR A 336 -11.04 -4.63 -14.04
C THR A 336 -11.94 -4.26 -12.87
N SER A 337 -11.31 -3.91 -11.75
CA SER A 337 -12.00 -3.51 -10.54
C SER A 337 -12.34 -2.01 -10.59
N MET A 338 -13.49 -1.61 -10.02
CA MET A 338 -13.79 -0.18 -9.91
C MET A 338 -13.01 0.41 -8.74
N GLY A 339 -12.45 1.60 -8.94
CA GLY A 339 -11.44 2.19 -8.06
C GLY A 339 -10.05 1.60 -8.24
N GLU A 340 -9.82 0.66 -9.18
CA GLU A 340 -8.49 0.12 -9.45
C GLU A 340 -7.53 1.23 -9.87
N LYS A 341 -6.36 1.27 -9.24
CA LYS A 341 -5.35 2.31 -9.43
C LYS A 341 -4.47 1.98 -10.62
N MET A 342 -4.24 2.99 -11.44
CA MET A 342 -3.40 2.92 -12.62
C MET A 342 -2.44 4.11 -12.65
N LEU A 343 -1.26 3.90 -13.21
CA LEU A 343 -0.30 4.94 -13.52
C LEU A 343 -0.19 5.09 -15.03
N LEU A 344 -0.55 6.26 -15.54
CA LEU A 344 -0.29 6.66 -16.92
C LEU A 344 1.09 7.33 -16.96
N ARG A 345 2.05 6.73 -17.65
CA ARG A 345 3.41 7.26 -17.72
C ARG A 345 3.49 8.51 -18.60
N ALA A 346 4.48 9.36 -18.35
CA ALA A 346 4.84 10.45 -19.24
C ALA A 346 5.04 9.92 -20.68
N GLY A 347 4.53 10.68 -21.65
CA GLY A 347 4.48 10.27 -23.04
C GLY A 347 3.22 9.49 -23.44
N THR A 348 2.32 9.13 -22.51
CA THR A 348 1.01 8.53 -22.86
C THR A 348 0.25 9.47 -23.80
N VAL A 349 -0.30 8.94 -24.90
CA VAL A 349 -0.99 9.73 -25.92
C VAL A 349 -2.44 9.98 -25.51
N VAL A 350 -2.88 11.23 -25.65
CA VAL A 350 -4.27 11.68 -25.56
C VAL A 350 -4.66 12.23 -26.92
N ALA A 351 -5.72 11.70 -27.51
CA ALA A 351 -6.21 12.11 -28.82
C ALA A 351 -7.73 12.20 -28.78
N ARG A 352 -8.28 13.29 -29.32
CA ARG A 352 -9.72 13.51 -29.48
C ARG A 352 -10.52 13.26 -28.19
N GLY A 353 -10.01 13.77 -27.07
CA GLY A 353 -10.67 13.64 -25.77
C GLY A 353 -10.51 12.27 -25.09
N SER A 354 -9.68 11.37 -25.63
CA SER A 354 -9.46 10.02 -25.09
C SER A 354 -7.99 9.71 -24.85
N VAL A 355 -7.69 8.99 -23.77
CA VAL A 355 -6.36 8.42 -23.50
C VAL A 355 -6.20 7.13 -24.30
N LEU A 356 -5.12 7.01 -25.06
CA LEU A 356 -4.80 5.81 -25.83
C LEU A 356 -3.92 4.89 -24.98
N LEU A 357 -4.52 3.83 -24.44
CA LEU A 357 -3.85 2.91 -23.53
C LEU A 357 -2.97 1.93 -24.31
N THR A 358 -1.72 1.80 -23.88
CA THR A 358 -0.78 0.79 -24.34
C THR A 358 -0.07 0.13 -23.14
N PRO A 359 0.36 -1.15 -23.27
CA PRO A 359 1.10 -1.87 -22.23
C PRO A 359 2.39 -1.16 -21.75
N ASP A 360 3.08 -0.45 -22.64
CA ASP A 360 4.36 0.20 -22.32
C ASP A 360 4.22 1.52 -21.56
N LYS A 361 3.04 2.16 -21.64
CA LYS A 361 2.76 3.45 -20.99
C LYS A 361 1.77 3.39 -19.83
N THR A 362 1.27 2.19 -19.51
CA THR A 362 0.24 2.01 -18.49
C THR A 362 0.68 0.96 -17.49
N VAL A 363 0.69 1.30 -16.20
CA VAL A 363 0.99 0.35 -15.12
C VAL A 363 -0.25 0.19 -14.25
N PHE A 364 -0.72 -1.05 -14.09
CA PHE A 364 -1.80 -1.35 -13.16
C PHE A 364 -1.24 -1.60 -11.76
N LEU A 365 -1.59 -0.72 -10.82
CA LEU A 365 -1.17 -0.80 -9.42
C LEU A 365 -2.11 -1.70 -8.61
N GLY A 366 -3.34 -1.91 -9.07
CA GLY A 366 -4.35 -2.76 -8.43
C GLY A 366 -5.24 -2.02 -7.45
N GLY A 367 -5.82 -2.75 -6.51
CA GLY A 367 -6.81 -2.21 -5.59
C GLY A 367 -8.22 -2.18 -6.18
N LYS A 368 -9.16 -1.79 -5.33
CA LYS A 368 -10.59 -1.67 -5.60
C LYS A 368 -11.20 -0.80 -4.51
N VAL A 369 -12.19 0.02 -4.86
CA VAL A 369 -13.06 0.68 -3.90
C VAL A 369 -14.32 -0.18 -3.80
N ASP A 370 -14.47 -0.95 -2.72
CA ASP A 370 -15.50 -2.00 -2.61
C ASP A 370 -16.90 -1.47 -2.90
N ALA A 371 -17.30 -0.38 -2.26
CA ALA A 371 -18.60 0.25 -2.44
C ALA A 371 -18.86 0.66 -3.90
N TRP A 372 -17.85 1.15 -4.63
CA TRP A 372 -17.98 1.53 -6.03
C TRP A 372 -18.14 0.31 -6.92
N HIS A 373 -17.36 -0.74 -6.68
CA HIS A 373 -17.41 -1.94 -7.50
C HIS A 373 -18.72 -2.69 -7.33
N GLU A 374 -19.23 -2.80 -6.10
CA GLU A 374 -20.53 -3.42 -5.82
C GLU A 374 -21.68 -2.63 -6.45
N ALA A 375 -21.70 -1.29 -6.27
CA ALA A 375 -22.70 -0.43 -6.89
C ALA A 375 -22.62 -0.47 -8.43
N TRP A 376 -21.41 -0.55 -8.98
CA TRP A 376 -21.21 -0.67 -10.40
C TRP A 376 -21.72 -2.02 -10.94
N MET A 377 -21.38 -3.14 -10.29
CA MET A 377 -21.82 -4.48 -10.69
C MET A 377 -23.34 -4.62 -10.63
N SER A 378 -23.95 -4.26 -9.49
CA SER A 378 -25.40 -4.36 -9.29
C SER A 378 -26.20 -3.40 -10.18
N GLY A 379 -25.70 -2.19 -10.40
CA GLY A 379 -26.37 -1.18 -11.22
C GLY A 379 -26.13 -1.31 -12.73
N ARG A 380 -25.27 -2.26 -13.17
CA ARG A 380 -24.82 -2.33 -14.57
C ARG A 380 -25.96 -2.58 -15.56
N LEU A 381 -26.82 -3.55 -15.28
CA LEU A 381 -27.92 -3.92 -16.17
C LEU A 381 -28.85 -2.72 -16.40
N ALA A 382 -29.21 -2.02 -15.33
CA ALA A 382 -30.04 -0.82 -15.39
C ALA A 382 -29.39 0.28 -16.24
N ARG A 383 -28.09 0.54 -16.07
CA ARG A 383 -27.35 1.53 -16.89
C ARG A 383 -27.31 1.16 -18.37
N LEU A 384 -27.08 -0.12 -18.68
CA LEU A 384 -27.08 -0.59 -20.07
C LEU A 384 -28.46 -0.47 -20.72
N LYS A 385 -29.53 -0.87 -20.02
CA LYS A 385 -30.92 -0.70 -20.49
C LYS A 385 -31.26 0.76 -20.77
N ALA A 386 -30.90 1.66 -19.84
CA ALA A 386 -31.11 3.09 -19.99
C ALA A 386 -30.36 3.64 -21.22
N ALA A 387 -29.11 3.23 -21.43
CA ALA A 387 -28.30 3.65 -22.57
C ALA A 387 -28.89 3.17 -23.91
N VAL A 388 -29.39 1.93 -24.00
CA VAL A 388 -30.07 1.43 -25.21
C VAL A 388 -31.36 2.22 -25.47
N GLY A 389 -32.16 2.47 -24.42
CA GLY A 389 -33.43 3.21 -24.54
C GLY A 389 -33.25 4.64 -25.04
N ALA A 390 -32.15 5.29 -24.67
CA ALA A 390 -31.81 6.64 -25.11
C ALA A 390 -31.40 6.72 -26.60
N ASP A 391 -30.87 5.66 -27.18
CA ASP A 391 -30.40 5.61 -28.57
C ASP A 391 -31.53 5.33 -29.57
N ARG A 392 -32.78 5.15 -29.13
CA ARG A 392 -33.93 4.94 -30.03
C ARG A 392 -34.37 6.28 -30.62
N PRO A 393 -34.28 6.50 -31.94
CA PRO A 393 -34.81 7.72 -32.55
C PRO A 393 -36.31 7.78 -32.29
N GLN A 394 -36.77 8.91 -31.73
CA GLN A 394 -38.18 9.20 -31.51
C GLN A 394 -38.91 9.49 -32.81
#